data_AF-A0A2V8WH63-F1
#
_entry.id   AF-A0A2V8WH63-F1
#
_cell.length_a   1.000
_cell.length_b   1.000
_cell.length_c   1.000
_cell.angle_alpha   90.00
_cell.angle_beta   90.00
_cell.angle_gamma   90.00
#
_symmetry.space_group_name_H-M   'P 1'
#
loop_
_entity.id
_entity.type
_entity.pdbx_description
1 polymer ?
#
loop_
_entity_poly.entity_id
_entity_poly.type
_entity_poly.pdbx_seq_one_letter_code
_entity_poly.pdbx_strand_id
1 'polypeptide(L)'
;MDRIASGLHFLENFMSQSIGPQMRATSEPVLVLVSRTVQFSSSARHETNVAIRSGRRQTQSQQATAMEKARKKMKKLSIALTLGFALMVTATARAQNNSELKGDYAFSFTGMTTGDGSASTPFAAVGRFTADGAGNLPIGELDSNGLGVSLAGVEKAVALAFTGTYSIGADHRGVMNLNIPGGGTLAFAMMANGNAKFVEIDASGGHGTVGSGTMEKVDTTAYSTAKITGDYAFGVSGFDQSNNRTAMAGRFTANGTGTFTNGAADINLSGTFSTLNVFAGSYMVTDGATGRGILNMPPVVGGTPINLDFVFYVVNAGKVFAMEMDALSPATPLLTGVALQQQTPAIVGFTNASLNGGMVMYGSGGTGGTGGPGPEGGLLTADGIGMLQVDFNGVCWAEGGGSGTYTVASNGRTAIRAGGGYAAAYLVGSNEAFFILPDSCASFGFGEPQAPGTITNSAIAGNYAGSTAIPTNVRDVIFSGEFTADGASPTGNISGIEDIGSAIGGSLGVVANATYSISSPSVNGKGSWYVNGYLAGIVYVISPSKFVVLLLWDPSASTNRSLLIFER
;
A
#
# COMPACT_ATOMS: atom_id res chain seq x y z
N MET A 1 -12.63 12.87 -32.76
CA MET A 1 -11.87 13.41 -33.91
C MET A 1 -11.21 14.76 -33.59
N ASP A 2 -11.78 15.58 -32.70
CA ASP A 2 -11.17 16.86 -32.28
C ASP A 2 -9.85 16.76 -31.49
N ARG A 3 -9.55 15.63 -30.84
CA ARG A 3 -8.25 15.41 -30.17
C ARG A 3 -7.07 15.15 -31.12
N ILE A 4 -7.35 14.76 -32.37
CA ILE A 4 -6.32 14.56 -33.40
C ILE A 4 -5.92 15.91 -34.02
N ALA A 5 -6.87 16.84 -34.14
CA ALA A 5 -6.64 18.17 -34.69
C ALA A 5 -5.73 19.04 -33.79
N SER A 6 -5.88 18.96 -32.46
CA SER A 6 -5.01 19.71 -31.51
C SER A 6 -3.57 19.20 -31.48
N GLY A 7 -3.34 17.90 -31.69
CA GLY A 7 -2.00 17.32 -31.77
C GLY A 7 -1.26 17.70 -33.06
N LEU A 8 -1.99 17.83 -34.17
CA LEU A 8 -1.44 18.26 -35.46
C LEU A 8 -1.08 19.76 -35.46
N HIS A 9 -1.88 20.59 -34.79
CA HIS A 9 -1.62 22.03 -34.62
C HIS A 9 -0.36 22.32 -33.77
N PHE A 10 -0.07 21.48 -32.78
CA PHE A 10 1.18 21.57 -31.99
C PHE A 10 2.41 21.22 -32.83
N LEU A 11 2.28 20.23 -33.73
CA LEU A 11 3.35 19.81 -34.63
C LEU A 11 3.65 20.85 -35.72
N GLU A 12 2.62 21.52 -36.26
CA GLU A 12 2.79 22.62 -37.21
C GLU A 12 3.46 23.86 -36.58
N ASN A 13 3.06 24.24 -35.36
CA ASN A 13 3.68 25.37 -34.65
C ASN A 13 5.15 25.10 -34.27
N PHE A 14 5.49 23.86 -33.93
CA PHE A 14 6.88 23.46 -33.65
C PHE A 14 7.76 23.48 -34.91
N MET A 15 7.20 23.09 -36.06
CA MET A 15 7.92 23.12 -37.34
C MET A 15 8.10 24.54 -37.89
N SER A 16 7.14 25.45 -37.67
CA SER A 16 7.22 26.85 -38.08
C SER A 16 8.22 27.68 -37.26
N GLN A 17 8.47 27.35 -35.99
CA GLN A 17 9.45 28.06 -35.16
C GLN A 17 10.89 27.54 -35.33
N SER A 18 11.05 26.32 -35.83
CA SER A 18 12.36 25.70 -36.08
C SER A 18 12.98 26.08 -37.44
N ILE A 19 12.23 26.71 -38.36
CA ILE A 19 12.69 26.95 -39.73
C ILE A 19 12.27 28.35 -40.21
N GLY A 20 13.20 29.32 -40.19
CA GLY A 20 13.12 30.58 -40.94
C GLY A 20 14.42 31.40 -40.85
N PRO A 21 14.68 32.37 -41.74
CA PRO A 21 14.92 32.25 -43.18
C PRO A 21 16.43 32.46 -43.51
N GLN A 22 17.02 31.59 -44.34
CA GLN A 22 18.38 31.79 -44.87
C GLN A 22 18.34 31.81 -46.38
N MET A 23 17.93 32.94 -46.96
CA MET A 23 18.32 33.36 -48.31
C MET A 23 18.12 34.88 -48.45
N ARG A 24 19.22 35.64 -48.39
CA ARG A 24 19.29 36.97 -49.01
C ARG A 24 20.68 37.14 -49.63
N ALA A 25 20.72 37.23 -50.95
CA ALA A 25 21.90 37.50 -51.75
C ALA A 25 22.13 39.02 -51.86
N THR A 26 23.39 39.46 -51.77
CA THR A 26 23.95 40.73 -52.28
C THR A 26 25.44 40.43 -52.54
N SER A 27 26.09 40.66 -53.69
CA SER A 27 25.87 41.59 -54.80
C SER A 27 26.85 41.24 -55.97
N GLU A 28 26.40 41.33 -57.23
CA GLU A 28 27.22 41.50 -58.46
C GLU A 28 27.17 42.99 -58.90
N PRO A 29 27.83 43.47 -59.99
CA PRO A 29 29.22 43.35 -60.46
C PRO A 29 29.83 44.74 -60.86
N VAL A 30 31.16 44.86 -61.06
CA VAL A 30 31.74 45.91 -61.93
C VAL A 30 32.93 45.35 -62.72
N LEU A 31 32.84 45.51 -64.05
CA LEU A 31 33.82 45.15 -65.06
C LEU A 31 34.77 46.34 -65.33
N VAL A 32 36.08 46.14 -65.28
CA VAL A 32 37.07 47.09 -65.82
C VAL A 32 38.02 46.34 -66.76
N LEU A 33 37.96 46.70 -68.05
CA LEU A 33 38.94 46.28 -69.05
C LEU A 33 40.23 47.08 -68.87
N VAL A 34 41.38 46.40 -68.74
CA VAL A 34 42.70 46.98 -68.99
C VAL A 34 43.49 46.08 -69.94
N SER A 35 43.65 46.59 -71.16
CA SER A 35 44.76 46.46 -72.13
C SER A 35 45.78 45.29 -72.01
N ARG A 36 45.86 44.54 -73.13
CA ARG A 36 47.03 43.94 -73.80
C ARG A 36 47.91 42.91 -73.07
N THR A 37 47.68 41.66 -73.50
CA THR A 37 48.61 40.53 -73.72
C THR A 37 49.30 39.88 -72.52
N VAL A 38 48.83 38.69 -72.11
CA VAL A 38 49.69 37.67 -71.49
C VAL A 38 49.36 36.31 -72.11
N GLN A 39 50.35 35.70 -72.75
CA GLN A 39 50.32 34.32 -73.24
C GLN A 39 50.22 33.34 -72.06
N PHE A 40 49.27 32.40 -72.10
CA PHE A 40 49.27 31.28 -71.17
C PHE A 40 50.24 30.19 -71.67
N SER A 41 51.29 29.94 -70.89
CA SER A 41 52.10 28.72 -71.01
C SER A 41 51.28 27.50 -70.57
N SER A 42 51.69 26.31 -71.01
CA SER A 42 51.04 25.01 -70.81
C SER A 42 50.83 24.56 -69.35
N SER A 43 51.16 25.38 -68.36
CA SER A 43 50.96 25.12 -66.93
C SER A 43 49.52 25.38 -66.45
N ALA A 44 48.75 26.25 -67.12
CA ALA A 44 47.46 26.71 -66.61
C ALA A 44 46.28 25.73 -66.80
N ARG A 45 46.37 24.75 -67.72
CA ARG A 45 45.30 23.74 -67.96
C ARG A 45 45.25 22.62 -66.92
N HIS A 46 46.33 22.42 -66.16
CA HIS A 46 46.36 21.41 -65.10
C HIS A 46 45.70 21.92 -63.82
N GLU A 47 45.95 23.18 -63.46
CA GLU A 47 45.42 23.80 -62.24
C GLU A 47 43.89 24.01 -62.28
N THR A 48 43.31 24.36 -63.44
CA THR A 48 41.85 24.53 -63.58
C THR A 48 41.09 23.21 -63.47
N ASN A 49 41.62 22.12 -64.03
CA ASN A 49 41.02 20.79 -63.93
C ASN A 49 41.12 20.21 -62.51
N VAL A 50 42.20 20.53 -61.79
CA VAL A 50 42.38 20.17 -60.37
C VAL A 50 41.43 20.98 -59.48
N ALA A 51 41.24 22.28 -59.73
CA ALA A 51 40.32 23.12 -58.97
C ALA A 51 38.84 22.70 -59.15
N ILE A 52 38.40 22.37 -60.37
CA ILE A 52 37.03 21.89 -60.63
C ILE A 52 36.80 20.51 -60.01
N ARG A 53 37.77 19.57 -60.10
CA ARG A 53 37.68 18.25 -59.45
C ARG A 53 37.70 18.37 -57.91
N SER A 54 38.49 19.29 -57.37
CA SER A 54 38.54 19.61 -55.93
C SER A 54 37.22 20.18 -55.44
N GLY A 55 36.66 21.17 -56.13
CA GLY A 55 35.37 21.78 -55.80
C GLY A 55 34.20 20.80 -55.85
N ARG A 56 34.16 19.92 -56.86
CA ARG A 56 33.15 18.83 -56.97
C ARG A 56 33.27 17.79 -55.85
N ARG A 57 34.50 17.46 -55.44
CA ARG A 57 34.76 16.57 -54.30
C ARG A 57 34.34 17.20 -52.97
N GLN A 58 34.58 18.50 -52.78
CA GLN A 58 34.15 19.21 -51.58
C GLN A 58 32.62 19.33 -51.50
N THR A 59 31.92 19.61 -52.60
CA THR A 59 30.45 19.64 -52.61
C THR A 59 29.83 18.26 -52.39
N GLN A 60 30.38 17.20 -52.98
CA GLN A 60 29.94 15.83 -52.71
C GLN A 60 30.22 15.40 -51.27
N SER A 61 31.38 15.77 -50.72
CA SER A 61 31.71 15.54 -49.30
C SER A 61 30.73 16.22 -48.36
N GLN A 62 30.41 17.49 -48.61
CA GLN A 62 29.46 18.26 -47.79
C GLN A 62 28.03 17.70 -47.91
N GLN A 63 27.58 17.30 -49.11
CA GLN A 63 26.29 16.64 -49.31
C GLN A 63 26.23 15.28 -48.61
N ALA A 64 27.30 14.49 -48.65
CA ALA A 64 27.38 13.22 -47.93
C ALA A 64 27.31 13.41 -46.41
N THR A 65 27.99 14.43 -45.86
CA THR A 65 27.91 14.77 -44.43
C THR A 65 26.52 15.26 -44.03
N ALA A 66 25.86 16.04 -44.89
CA ALA A 66 24.48 16.51 -44.65
C ALA A 66 23.47 15.34 -44.69
N MET A 67 23.60 14.43 -45.65
CA MET A 67 22.78 13.21 -45.70
C MET A 67 23.02 12.30 -44.50
N GLU A 68 24.26 12.16 -44.02
CA GLU A 68 24.55 11.36 -42.83
C GLU A 68 23.94 11.98 -41.57
N LYS A 69 24.01 13.31 -41.42
CA LYS A 69 23.32 14.03 -40.33
C LYS A 69 21.81 13.87 -40.41
N ALA A 70 21.21 13.97 -41.60
CA ALA A 70 19.78 13.74 -41.81
C ALA A 70 19.38 12.29 -41.49
N ARG A 71 20.19 11.31 -41.89
CA ARG A 71 19.97 9.88 -41.60
C ARG A 71 20.09 9.57 -40.11
N LYS A 72 21.00 10.21 -39.39
CA LYS A 72 21.11 10.12 -37.92
C LYS A 72 19.91 10.78 -37.23
N LYS A 73 19.44 11.94 -37.69
CA LYS A 73 18.21 12.59 -37.18
C LYS A 73 16.98 11.72 -37.41
N MET A 74 16.81 11.16 -38.61
CA MET A 74 15.71 10.26 -38.94
C MET A 74 15.75 8.98 -38.08
N LYS A 75 16.92 8.37 -37.87
CA LYS A 75 17.06 7.24 -36.94
C LYS A 75 16.66 7.60 -35.51
N LYS A 76 17.08 8.77 -34.99
CA LYS A 76 16.67 9.25 -33.66
C LYS A 76 15.16 9.47 -33.57
N LEU A 77 14.54 10.04 -34.60
CA LEU A 77 13.10 10.26 -34.68
C LEU A 77 12.34 8.93 -34.77
N SER A 78 12.80 7.98 -35.56
CA SER A 78 12.22 6.63 -35.63
C SER A 78 12.34 5.89 -34.30
N ILE A 79 13.48 5.97 -33.61
CA ILE A 79 13.65 5.39 -32.27
C ILE A 79 12.69 6.04 -31.28
N ALA A 80 12.60 7.37 -31.26
CA ALA A 80 11.67 8.10 -30.39
C ALA A 80 10.20 7.76 -30.67
N LEU A 81 9.82 7.61 -31.95
CA LEU A 81 8.47 7.26 -32.35
C LEU A 81 8.13 5.80 -32.00
N THR A 82 9.06 4.86 -32.18
CA THR A 82 8.89 3.46 -31.77
C THR A 82 8.81 3.32 -30.25
N LEU A 83 9.63 4.06 -29.49
CA LEU A 83 9.54 4.14 -28.03
C LEU A 83 8.19 4.74 -27.59
N GLY A 84 7.76 5.84 -28.21
CA GLY A 84 6.46 6.45 -27.93
C GLY A 84 5.28 5.52 -28.25
N PHE A 85 5.36 4.77 -29.36
CA PHE A 85 4.33 3.81 -29.75
C PHE A 85 4.33 2.58 -28.83
N ALA A 86 5.50 2.06 -28.46
CA ALA A 86 5.61 0.97 -27.48
C ALA A 86 5.08 1.38 -26.10
N LEU A 87 5.35 2.60 -25.66
CA LEU A 87 4.85 3.17 -24.40
C LEU A 87 3.33 3.37 -24.43
N MET A 88 2.77 3.81 -25.56
CA MET A 88 1.33 3.90 -25.77
C MET A 88 0.67 2.51 -25.73
N VAL A 89 1.28 1.50 -26.36
CA VAL A 89 0.76 0.12 -26.37
C VAL A 89 0.80 -0.51 -24.97
N THR A 90 1.88 -0.35 -24.20
CA THR A 90 1.97 -0.83 -22.82
C THR A 90 1.04 -0.08 -21.87
N ALA A 91 0.83 1.23 -22.05
CA ALA A 91 -0.17 1.99 -21.30
C ALA A 91 -1.61 1.55 -21.62
N THR A 92 -1.94 1.27 -22.90
CA THR A 92 -3.26 0.75 -23.27
C THR A 92 -3.51 -0.70 -22.82
N ALA A 93 -2.47 -1.52 -22.71
CA ALA A 93 -2.58 -2.88 -22.17
C ALA A 93 -2.86 -2.90 -20.66
N ARG A 94 -2.44 -1.86 -19.94
CA ARG A 94 -2.65 -1.67 -18.50
C ARG A 94 -3.87 -0.83 -18.13
N ALA A 95 -4.69 -0.40 -19.08
CA ALA A 95 -5.87 0.46 -18.79
C ALA A 95 -7.19 -0.21 -19.17
N GLN A 96 -7.21 -1.55 -19.30
CA GLN A 96 -8.39 -2.28 -19.76
C GLN A 96 -9.52 -2.27 -18.74
N ASN A 97 -9.18 -2.26 -17.45
CA ASN A 97 -10.14 -2.44 -16.36
C ASN A 97 -10.26 -1.20 -15.46
N ASN A 98 -9.94 0.00 -15.94
CA ASN A 98 -9.98 1.24 -15.14
C ASN A 98 -11.34 1.52 -14.48
N SER A 99 -12.43 0.95 -15.01
CA SER A 99 -13.77 1.06 -14.43
C SER A 99 -13.94 0.36 -13.09
N GLU A 100 -13.02 -0.55 -12.72
CA GLU A 100 -13.04 -1.27 -11.43
C GLU A 100 -12.80 -0.33 -10.25
N LEU A 101 -11.92 0.66 -10.43
CA LEU A 101 -11.68 1.72 -9.46
C LEU A 101 -12.48 2.96 -9.86
N LYS A 102 -13.65 3.14 -9.26
CA LYS A 102 -14.55 4.27 -9.56
C LYS A 102 -15.34 4.69 -8.34
N GLY A 103 -15.44 6.00 -8.12
CA GLY A 103 -16.14 6.61 -6.98
C GLY A 103 -15.19 7.08 -5.89
N ASP A 104 -15.73 7.26 -4.69
CA ASP A 104 -15.00 7.80 -3.55
C ASP A 104 -14.39 6.68 -2.70
N TYR A 105 -13.12 6.85 -2.37
CA TYR A 105 -12.32 5.91 -1.59
C TYR A 105 -11.68 6.63 -0.42
N ALA A 106 -11.57 5.93 0.71
CA ALA A 106 -10.72 6.29 1.83
C ALA A 106 -9.60 5.25 1.90
N PHE A 107 -8.42 5.67 2.34
CA PHE A 107 -7.27 4.78 2.43
C PHE A 107 -6.51 4.97 3.74
N SER A 108 -5.78 3.92 4.09
CA SER A 108 -4.82 3.90 5.18
C SER A 108 -3.53 3.25 4.69
N PHE A 109 -2.41 3.79 5.13
CA PHE A 109 -1.07 3.35 4.79
C PHE A 109 -0.19 3.32 6.03
N THR A 110 0.60 2.27 6.19
CA THR A 110 1.62 2.16 7.21
C THR A 110 2.90 1.63 6.59
N GLY A 111 4.02 2.25 6.92
CA GLY A 111 5.31 1.90 6.37
C GLY A 111 6.48 2.46 7.16
N MET A 112 7.65 2.34 6.54
CA MET A 112 8.93 2.78 7.04
C MET A 112 9.61 3.62 5.96
N THR A 113 10.27 4.70 6.35
CA THR A 113 11.19 5.41 5.47
C THR A 113 12.43 4.57 5.24
N THR A 114 13.03 4.70 4.07
CA THR A 114 14.33 4.08 3.76
C THR A 114 15.50 4.78 4.44
N GLY A 115 15.26 5.92 5.07
CA GLY A 115 16.22 6.68 5.88
C GLY A 115 17.29 7.45 5.09
N ASP A 116 17.26 7.46 3.75
CA ASP A 116 18.24 8.13 2.89
C ASP A 116 19.71 7.75 3.22
N GLY A 117 19.93 6.49 3.62
CA GLY A 117 21.23 6.00 4.10
C GLY A 117 21.47 6.16 5.62
N SER A 118 20.51 6.72 6.34
CA SER A 118 20.41 6.73 7.81
C SER A 118 19.47 5.63 8.31
N ALA A 119 19.16 5.62 9.61
CA ALA A 119 18.20 4.68 10.19
C ALA A 119 16.79 4.91 9.61
N SER A 120 16.10 3.81 9.28
CA SER A 120 14.69 3.86 8.87
C SER A 120 13.81 4.39 10.00
N THR A 121 12.81 5.18 9.65
CA THR A 121 11.84 5.73 10.60
C THR A 121 10.40 5.37 10.25
N PRO A 122 9.49 5.34 11.22
CA PRO A 122 8.07 5.09 10.96
C PRO A 122 7.45 6.18 10.08
N PHE A 123 6.53 5.76 9.20
CA PHE A 123 5.71 6.64 8.38
C PHE A 123 4.29 6.08 8.23
N ALA A 124 3.30 6.96 8.25
CA ALA A 124 1.91 6.60 7.98
C ALA A 124 1.20 7.71 7.21
N ALA A 125 0.15 7.32 6.50
CA ALA A 125 -0.76 8.24 5.86
C ALA A 125 -2.19 7.70 5.89
N VAL A 126 -3.16 8.60 6.05
CA VAL A 126 -4.59 8.33 5.86
C VAL A 126 -5.17 9.41 4.97
N GLY A 127 -6.16 9.07 4.17
CA GLY A 127 -6.70 10.03 3.23
C GLY A 127 -7.89 9.52 2.47
N ARG A 128 -8.26 10.28 1.44
CA ARG A 128 -9.36 9.97 0.54
C ARG A 128 -9.06 10.44 -0.88
N PHE A 129 -9.67 9.80 -1.87
CA PHE A 129 -9.67 10.28 -3.25
C PHE A 129 -10.97 9.93 -3.97
N THR A 130 -11.23 10.60 -5.09
CA THR A 130 -12.24 10.17 -6.07
C THR A 130 -11.53 9.60 -7.29
N ALA A 131 -11.91 8.42 -7.76
CA ALA A 131 -11.49 7.85 -9.03
C ALA A 131 -12.61 7.96 -10.07
N ASP A 132 -12.27 8.34 -11.30
CA ASP A 132 -13.25 8.61 -12.36
C ASP A 132 -13.73 7.37 -13.14
N GLY A 133 -13.10 6.21 -12.94
CA GLY A 133 -13.34 4.99 -13.73
C GLY A 133 -12.65 5.00 -15.10
N ALA A 134 -11.88 6.04 -15.42
CA ALA A 134 -11.21 6.24 -16.70
C ALA A 134 -9.68 6.43 -16.56
N GLY A 135 -9.14 6.30 -15.35
CA GLY A 135 -7.70 6.35 -15.07
C GLY A 135 -7.21 7.67 -14.48
N ASN A 136 -8.11 8.55 -14.02
CA ASN A 136 -7.73 9.81 -13.37
C ASN A 136 -8.24 9.89 -11.93
N LEU A 137 -7.43 10.54 -11.09
CA LEU A 137 -7.80 10.96 -9.74
C LEU A 137 -7.96 12.49 -9.76
N PRO A 138 -9.17 13.01 -10.07
CA PRO A 138 -9.38 14.45 -10.18
C PRO A 138 -9.19 15.20 -8.87
N ILE A 139 -9.48 14.55 -7.74
CA ILE A 139 -9.36 15.11 -6.40
C ILE A 139 -8.94 14.04 -5.39
N GLY A 140 -8.07 14.43 -4.47
CA GLY A 140 -7.64 13.65 -3.33
C GLY A 140 -7.16 14.56 -2.21
N GLU A 141 -7.16 14.03 -1.00
CA GLU A 141 -6.70 14.69 0.22
C GLU A 141 -6.05 13.63 1.12
N LEU A 142 -4.92 13.97 1.73
CA LEU A 142 -4.27 13.09 2.71
C LEU A 142 -3.67 13.85 3.89
N ASP A 143 -3.57 13.15 5.01
CA ASP A 143 -2.72 13.50 6.13
C ASP A 143 -1.61 12.46 6.25
N SER A 144 -0.41 12.90 6.60
CA SER A 144 0.73 12.00 6.85
C SER A 144 1.47 12.40 8.11
N ASN A 145 2.06 11.43 8.80
CA ASN A 145 2.89 11.66 9.96
C ASN A 145 4.07 10.67 9.96
N GLY A 146 5.19 11.05 10.56
CA GLY A 146 6.42 10.25 10.57
C GLY A 146 7.60 11.00 11.18
N LEU A 147 8.67 10.29 11.51
CA LEU A 147 9.87 10.92 12.09
C LEU A 147 10.82 11.36 10.97
N GLY A 148 11.08 12.66 10.86
CA GLY A 148 12.08 13.22 9.93
C GLY A 148 11.70 13.18 8.44
N VAL A 149 10.46 12.80 8.10
CA VAL A 149 9.96 12.86 6.72
C VAL A 149 9.63 14.29 6.36
N SER A 150 10.00 14.76 5.18
CA SER A 150 9.66 16.11 4.74
C SER A 150 9.03 16.07 3.36
N LEU A 151 7.69 16.16 3.28
CA LEU A 151 7.00 16.38 2.01
C LEU A 151 7.19 17.86 1.64
N ALA A 152 8.24 18.16 0.88
CA ALA A 152 8.64 19.51 0.47
C ALA A 152 8.88 20.52 1.61
N GLY A 153 9.53 20.10 2.70
CA GLY A 153 9.86 20.98 3.83
C GLY A 153 8.89 20.87 5.01
N VAL A 154 7.83 20.05 4.92
CA VAL A 154 6.84 19.88 5.98
C VAL A 154 6.93 18.48 6.58
N GLU A 155 7.15 18.41 7.90
CA GLU A 155 7.30 17.15 8.64
C GLU A 155 6.02 16.28 8.66
N LYS A 156 4.88 16.92 8.41
CA LYS A 156 3.55 16.35 8.50
C LYS A 156 2.66 16.96 7.42
N ALA A 157 2.06 16.16 6.55
CA ALA A 157 1.01 16.66 5.67
C ALA A 157 -0.29 16.80 6.45
N VAL A 158 -0.93 17.96 6.33
CA VAL A 158 -2.25 18.23 6.92
C VAL A 158 -3.20 18.59 5.79
N ALA A 159 -4.20 17.74 5.55
CA ALA A 159 -5.17 17.91 4.46
C ALA A 159 -4.50 18.29 3.12
N LEU A 160 -3.42 17.60 2.76
CA LEU A 160 -2.69 17.84 1.53
C LEU A 160 -3.54 17.40 0.34
N ALA A 161 -4.02 18.37 -0.43
CA ALA A 161 -4.73 18.11 -1.67
C ALA A 161 -3.79 17.52 -2.73
N PHE A 162 -4.28 16.55 -3.49
CA PHE A 162 -3.55 15.94 -4.60
C PHE A 162 -4.46 15.58 -5.77
N THR A 163 -3.81 15.32 -6.91
CA THR A 163 -4.42 14.68 -8.08
C THR A 163 -3.59 13.45 -8.44
N GLY A 164 -3.98 12.72 -9.48
CA GLY A 164 -3.19 11.58 -9.90
C GLY A 164 -3.78 10.85 -11.10
N THR A 165 -3.18 9.71 -11.40
CA THR A 165 -3.61 8.81 -12.47
C THR A 165 -3.52 7.37 -12.00
N TYR A 166 -4.27 6.48 -12.63
CA TYR A 166 -4.15 5.05 -12.40
C TYR A 166 -4.42 4.27 -13.68
N SER A 167 -3.93 3.03 -13.71
CA SER A 167 -4.15 2.10 -14.81
C SER A 167 -4.32 0.68 -14.25
N ILE A 168 -5.42 0.00 -14.59
CA ILE A 168 -5.73 -1.39 -14.19
C ILE A 168 -5.67 -2.33 -15.40
N GLY A 169 -4.81 -3.34 -15.30
CA GLY A 169 -4.65 -4.40 -16.30
C GLY A 169 -5.81 -5.40 -16.30
N ALA A 170 -5.79 -6.32 -17.25
CA ALA A 170 -6.79 -7.40 -17.36
C ALA A 170 -6.77 -8.36 -16.16
N ASP A 171 -5.67 -8.38 -15.42
CA ASP A 171 -5.38 -9.21 -14.25
C ASP A 171 -5.69 -8.45 -12.94
N HIS A 172 -6.62 -7.49 -12.96
CA HIS A 172 -7.13 -6.78 -11.78
C HIS A 172 -6.08 -6.04 -10.92
N ARG A 173 -4.83 -5.98 -11.37
CA ARG A 173 -3.73 -5.25 -10.77
C ARG A 173 -3.57 -3.90 -11.45
N GLY A 174 -3.20 -2.90 -10.68
CA GLY A 174 -3.00 -1.56 -11.19
C GLY A 174 -1.80 -0.85 -10.60
N VAL A 175 -1.43 0.23 -11.28
CA VAL A 175 -0.45 1.21 -10.82
C VAL A 175 -1.15 2.54 -10.67
N MET A 176 -0.89 3.23 -9.56
CA MET A 176 -1.41 4.56 -9.26
C MET A 176 -0.24 5.51 -9.07
N ASN A 177 -0.28 6.66 -9.74
CA ASN A 177 0.68 7.75 -9.57
C ASN A 177 -0.03 8.93 -8.89
N LEU A 178 0.48 9.34 -7.74
CA LEU A 178 0.02 10.49 -6.97
C LEU A 178 0.86 11.72 -7.33
N ASN A 179 0.17 12.81 -7.65
CA ASN A 179 0.78 14.12 -7.85
C ASN A 179 0.84 14.86 -6.51
N ILE A 180 1.74 14.40 -5.64
CA ILE A 180 2.08 15.01 -4.35
C ILE A 180 3.52 15.55 -4.39
N PRO A 181 3.92 16.46 -3.49
CA PRO A 181 5.31 16.86 -3.37
C PRO A 181 6.20 15.64 -3.08
N GLY A 182 7.24 15.41 -3.88
CA GLY A 182 8.08 14.20 -3.80
C GLY A 182 7.65 13.05 -4.72
N GLY A 183 6.41 13.09 -5.24
CA GLY A 183 5.83 11.99 -6.00
C GLY A 183 5.29 10.88 -5.08
N GLY A 184 4.59 9.91 -5.68
CA GLY A 184 4.11 8.73 -4.98
C GLY A 184 3.61 7.70 -5.99
N THR A 185 4.18 6.51 -5.98
CA THR A 185 3.80 5.43 -6.90
C THR A 185 3.41 4.19 -6.12
N LEU A 186 2.18 3.74 -6.36
CA LEU A 186 1.60 2.59 -5.69
C LEU A 186 1.31 1.49 -6.71
N ALA A 187 1.57 0.24 -6.35
CA ALA A 187 0.97 -0.92 -7.01
C ALA A 187 -0.20 -1.42 -6.15
N PHE A 188 -1.28 -1.87 -6.79
CA PHE A 188 -2.46 -2.34 -6.07
C PHE A 188 -3.13 -3.54 -6.77
N ALA A 189 -3.85 -4.34 -5.99
CA ALA A 189 -4.72 -5.40 -6.48
C ALA A 189 -6.17 -5.11 -6.05
N MET A 190 -7.09 -5.18 -7.01
CA MET A 190 -8.53 -5.01 -6.76
C MET A 190 -9.11 -6.29 -6.13
N MET A 191 -9.99 -6.10 -5.15
CA MET A 191 -10.87 -7.16 -4.61
C MET A 191 -12.22 -7.12 -5.32
N ALA A 192 -12.98 -8.22 -5.30
CA ALA A 192 -14.28 -8.33 -5.97
C ALA A 192 -15.34 -7.40 -5.37
N ASN A 193 -15.19 -6.99 -4.10
CA ASN A 193 -16.04 -5.98 -3.46
C ASN A 193 -15.73 -4.54 -3.94
N GLY A 194 -14.71 -4.34 -4.76
CA GLY A 194 -14.27 -3.06 -5.31
C GLY A 194 -13.39 -2.25 -4.38
N ASN A 195 -12.95 -2.80 -3.25
CA ASN A 195 -11.83 -2.29 -2.44
C ASN A 195 -10.50 -2.74 -3.07
N ALA A 196 -9.37 -2.24 -2.57
CA ALA A 196 -8.04 -2.64 -3.03
C ALA A 196 -7.02 -2.71 -1.90
N LYS A 197 -6.01 -3.57 -2.07
CA LYS A 197 -4.79 -3.57 -1.26
C LYS A 197 -3.64 -3.04 -2.09
N PHE A 198 -2.75 -2.28 -1.49
CA PHE A 198 -1.66 -1.63 -2.21
C PHE A 198 -0.34 -1.63 -1.45
N VAL A 199 0.73 -1.46 -2.21
CA VAL A 199 2.10 -1.26 -1.72
C VAL A 199 2.73 -0.09 -2.44
N GLU A 200 3.66 0.57 -1.77
CA GLU A 200 4.51 1.60 -2.39
C GLU A 200 5.66 0.96 -3.17
N ILE A 201 5.99 1.52 -4.34
CA ILE A 201 6.96 0.93 -5.28
C ILE A 201 8.02 1.92 -5.81
N ASP A 202 7.98 3.19 -5.41
CA ASP A 202 8.93 4.22 -5.87
C ASP A 202 10.11 4.46 -4.94
N ALA A 203 10.21 3.73 -3.83
CA ALA A 203 11.43 3.68 -3.04
C ALA A 203 12.62 3.29 -3.95
N SER A 204 13.62 4.16 -4.05
CA SER A 204 14.76 3.95 -4.95
C SER A 204 16.05 4.54 -4.38
N GLY A 205 17.15 3.80 -4.53
CA GLY A 205 18.47 4.24 -4.06
C GLY A 205 18.52 4.57 -2.57
N GLY A 206 17.67 3.94 -1.74
CA GLY A 206 17.57 4.23 -0.31
C GLY A 206 16.75 5.48 0.03
N HIS A 207 15.97 6.03 -0.92
CA HIS A 207 15.06 7.15 -0.71
C HIS A 207 13.60 6.71 -0.90
N GLY A 208 12.68 7.28 -0.12
CA GLY A 208 11.24 7.00 -0.19
C GLY A 208 10.71 6.18 1.00
N THR A 209 9.55 5.55 0.82
CA THR A 209 8.89 4.77 1.85
C THR A 209 8.61 3.34 1.37
N VAL A 210 8.60 2.40 2.31
CA VAL A 210 8.23 1.00 2.10
C VAL A 210 7.07 0.72 3.03
N GLY A 211 5.89 0.56 2.47
CA GLY A 211 4.67 0.35 3.25
C GLY A 211 3.56 -0.30 2.45
N SER A 212 2.59 -0.85 3.17
CA SER A 212 1.37 -1.38 2.57
C SER A 212 0.15 -0.66 3.11
N GLY A 213 -0.93 -0.75 2.36
CA GLY A 213 -2.17 -0.06 2.68
C GLY A 213 -3.40 -0.70 2.07
N THR A 214 -4.54 -0.13 2.42
CA THR A 214 -5.85 -0.54 1.92
C THR A 214 -6.62 0.69 1.43
N MET A 215 -7.39 0.51 0.37
CA MET A 215 -8.34 1.51 -0.15
C MET A 215 -9.73 0.90 -0.10
N GLU A 216 -10.68 1.62 0.49
CA GLU A 216 -12.05 1.13 0.64
C GLU A 216 -13.06 2.14 0.10
N LYS A 217 -14.09 1.63 -0.57
CA LYS A 217 -15.21 2.46 -1.04
C LYS A 217 -15.90 3.14 0.13
N VAL A 218 -16.27 4.39 -0.09
CA VAL A 218 -16.85 5.24 0.94
C VAL A 218 -18.33 5.48 0.71
N ASP A 219 -19.09 5.47 1.81
CA ASP A 219 -20.42 6.07 1.88
C ASP A 219 -20.30 7.54 2.32
N THR A 220 -20.35 8.46 1.34
CA THR A 220 -20.23 9.90 1.60
C THR A 220 -21.43 10.47 2.38
N THR A 221 -22.55 9.75 2.47
CA THR A 221 -23.68 10.18 3.32
C THR A 221 -23.37 10.08 4.82
N ALA A 222 -22.27 9.39 5.17
CA ALA A 222 -21.75 9.27 6.52
C ALA A 222 -20.83 10.44 6.94
N TYR A 223 -20.55 11.43 6.07
CA TYR A 223 -19.65 12.57 6.35
C TYR A 223 -20.27 13.61 7.28
N SER A 224 -20.61 13.19 8.50
CA SER A 224 -21.17 14.03 9.55
C SER A 224 -20.89 13.43 10.92
N THR A 225 -20.56 14.27 11.90
CA THR A 225 -20.40 13.86 13.31
C THR A 225 -21.64 13.11 13.83
N ALA A 226 -22.85 13.48 13.36
CA ALA A 226 -24.10 12.83 13.74
C ALA A 226 -24.25 11.38 13.28
N LYS A 227 -23.44 10.95 12.31
CA LYS A 227 -23.44 9.57 11.80
C LYS A 227 -22.51 8.65 12.58
N ILE A 228 -21.57 9.21 13.34
CA ILE A 228 -20.68 8.45 14.21
C ILE A 228 -21.34 8.35 15.58
N THR A 229 -22.19 7.34 15.76
CA THR A 229 -22.93 7.12 17.00
C THR A 229 -22.98 5.63 17.37
N GLY A 230 -23.07 5.34 18.66
CA GLY A 230 -23.07 3.98 19.19
C GLY A 230 -21.70 3.52 19.68
N ASP A 231 -21.60 2.21 19.95
CA ASP A 231 -20.38 1.61 20.47
C ASP A 231 -19.42 1.23 19.34
N TYR A 232 -18.12 1.49 19.53
CA TYR A 232 -17.05 1.18 18.58
C TYR A 232 -15.93 0.45 19.28
N ALA A 233 -15.46 -0.64 18.71
CA ALA A 233 -14.17 -1.24 19.04
C ALA A 233 -13.12 -0.70 18.06
N PHE A 234 -11.91 -0.45 18.54
CA PHE A 234 -10.82 0.06 17.72
C PHE A 234 -9.55 -0.72 17.98
N GLY A 235 -8.68 -0.69 16.99
CA GLY A 235 -7.34 -1.23 17.09
C GLY A 235 -6.39 -0.39 16.26
N VAL A 236 -5.31 0.05 16.87
CA VAL A 236 -4.26 0.84 16.26
C VAL A 236 -2.90 0.29 16.64
N SER A 237 -1.95 0.31 15.70
CA SER A 237 -0.57 -0.08 15.97
C SER A 237 0.41 0.76 15.17
N GLY A 238 1.66 0.75 15.58
CA GLY A 238 2.73 1.46 14.90
C GLY A 238 3.95 1.52 15.79
N PHE A 239 4.61 2.67 15.87
CA PHE A 239 5.96 2.78 16.43
C PHE A 239 6.19 4.06 17.21
N ASP A 240 7.02 3.97 18.27
CA ASP A 240 7.53 5.16 18.95
C ASP A 240 8.69 5.81 18.17
N GLN A 241 9.18 6.96 18.65
CA GLN A 241 10.31 7.68 18.03
C GLN A 241 11.62 6.87 17.93
N SER A 242 11.76 5.80 18.72
CA SER A 242 12.93 4.92 18.74
C SER A 242 12.73 3.68 17.86
N ASN A 243 11.66 3.67 17.06
CA ASN A 243 11.27 2.57 16.20
C ASN A 243 10.91 1.27 16.96
N ASN A 244 10.45 1.39 18.21
CA ASN A 244 9.91 0.25 18.94
C ASN A 244 8.42 0.08 18.62
N ARG A 245 7.99 -1.17 18.46
CA ARG A 245 6.59 -1.48 18.17
C ARG A 245 5.69 -1.09 19.35
N THR A 246 4.56 -0.47 19.03
CA THR A 246 3.51 -0.10 19.97
C THR A 246 2.14 -0.48 19.41
N ALA A 247 1.19 -0.80 20.28
CA ALA A 247 -0.17 -1.10 19.89
C ALA A 247 -1.19 -0.75 20.98
N MET A 248 -2.42 -0.48 20.57
CA MET A 248 -3.55 -0.21 21.44
C MET A 248 -4.81 -0.82 20.84
N ALA A 249 -5.53 -1.60 21.66
CA ALA A 249 -6.86 -2.10 21.31
C ALA A 249 -7.85 -1.62 22.37
N GLY A 250 -9.05 -1.24 21.95
CA GLY A 250 -10.00 -0.66 22.88
C GLY A 250 -11.41 -0.55 22.32
N ARG A 251 -12.24 0.15 23.08
CA ARG A 251 -13.57 0.58 22.64
C ARG A 251 -13.96 1.92 23.24
N PHE A 252 -14.89 2.62 22.59
CA PHE A 252 -15.53 3.85 23.07
C PHE A 252 -17.01 3.90 22.63
N THR A 253 -17.82 4.78 23.24
CA THR A 253 -19.24 4.97 22.90
C THR A 253 -19.40 6.39 22.37
N ALA A 254 -19.64 6.55 21.07
CA ALA A 254 -19.81 7.83 20.41
C ALA A 254 -21.25 8.33 20.51
N ASN A 255 -21.45 9.61 20.86
CA ASN A 255 -22.77 10.16 21.12
C ASN A 255 -23.47 10.83 19.92
N GLY A 256 -22.87 10.86 18.73
CA GLY A 256 -23.37 11.61 17.56
C GLY A 256 -23.27 13.14 17.65
N THR A 257 -22.72 13.72 18.72
CA THR A 257 -22.56 15.19 18.86
C THR A 257 -21.12 15.61 19.17
N GLY A 258 -20.19 14.68 19.09
CA GLY A 258 -18.75 14.93 19.15
C GLY A 258 -18.08 14.63 20.49
N THR A 259 -18.73 13.88 21.37
CA THR A 259 -18.06 13.29 22.55
C THR A 259 -18.20 11.79 22.58
N PHE A 260 -17.15 11.12 23.06
CA PHE A 260 -17.20 9.70 23.34
C PHE A 260 -16.99 9.42 24.82
N THR A 261 -17.65 8.39 25.32
CA THR A 261 -17.65 8.00 26.74
C THR A 261 -17.40 6.50 26.92
N ASN A 262 -17.44 6.08 28.18
CA ASN A 262 -17.29 4.69 28.62
C ASN A 262 -15.95 4.05 28.24
N GLY A 263 -14.97 4.77 27.68
CA GLY A 263 -13.76 4.26 27.02
C GLY A 263 -13.01 3.21 27.82
N ALA A 264 -12.55 2.15 27.17
CA ALA A 264 -11.72 1.12 27.80
C ALA A 264 -10.73 0.59 26.76
N ALA A 265 -9.47 0.47 27.13
CA ALA A 265 -8.42 0.03 26.21
C ALA A 265 -7.31 -0.72 26.94
N ASP A 266 -6.55 -1.49 26.21
CA ASP A 266 -5.28 -2.05 26.63
C ASP A 266 -4.21 -1.55 25.64
N ILE A 267 -3.06 -1.17 26.18
CA ILE A 267 -1.95 -0.62 25.41
C ILE A 267 -0.68 -1.41 25.72
N ASN A 268 0.11 -1.68 24.70
CA ASN A 268 1.46 -2.20 24.83
C ASN A 268 2.42 -1.19 24.21
N LEU A 269 3.11 -0.45 25.09
CA LEU A 269 4.12 0.54 24.70
C LEU A 269 5.49 -0.12 24.78
N SER A 270 5.98 -0.64 23.65
CA SER A 270 7.36 -1.13 23.53
C SER A 270 7.69 -2.23 24.55
N GLY A 271 6.74 -3.15 24.77
CA GLY A 271 6.85 -4.25 25.74
C GLY A 271 6.25 -3.94 27.12
N THR A 272 5.82 -2.70 27.37
CA THR A 272 5.17 -2.30 28.62
C THR A 272 3.65 -2.31 28.44
N PHE A 273 3.01 -3.34 29.00
CA PHE A 273 1.56 -3.49 28.94
C PHE A 273 0.85 -2.69 30.04
N SER A 274 -0.26 -2.03 29.70
CA SER A 274 -1.11 -1.30 30.65
C SER A 274 -2.58 -1.39 30.24
N THR A 275 -3.46 -1.54 31.22
CA THR A 275 -4.91 -1.47 31.02
C THR A 275 -5.41 -0.06 31.36
N LEU A 276 -6.09 0.56 30.40
CA LEU A 276 -6.68 1.89 30.49
C LEU A 276 -8.17 1.74 30.78
N ASN A 277 -8.54 1.94 32.03
CA ASN A 277 -9.93 1.87 32.47
C ASN A 277 -10.54 3.27 32.42
N VAL A 278 -11.65 3.41 31.70
CA VAL A 278 -12.53 4.58 31.74
C VAL A 278 -11.84 5.86 31.29
N PHE A 279 -11.88 6.12 29.99
CA PHE A 279 -11.53 7.41 29.40
C PHE A 279 -12.69 7.97 28.56
N ALA A 280 -12.69 9.28 28.40
CA ALA A 280 -13.63 10.01 27.56
C ALA A 280 -12.83 11.02 26.74
N GLY A 281 -13.39 11.44 25.63
CA GLY A 281 -12.73 12.39 24.74
C GLY A 281 -13.72 12.99 23.76
N SER A 282 -13.19 13.57 22.70
CA SER A 282 -13.99 14.26 21.69
C SER A 282 -13.64 13.82 20.29
N TYR A 283 -14.58 13.98 19.38
CA TYR A 283 -14.36 13.75 17.96
C TYR A 283 -15.22 14.72 17.15
N MET A 284 -14.81 15.02 15.92
CA MET A 284 -15.58 15.86 15.03
C MET A 284 -15.22 15.55 13.58
N VAL A 285 -16.23 15.38 12.73
CA VAL A 285 -16.02 15.48 11.27
C VAL A 285 -15.80 16.95 10.96
N THR A 286 -14.56 17.32 10.67
CA THR A 286 -14.14 18.70 10.43
C THR A 286 -14.47 19.17 9.01
N ASP A 287 -14.57 18.24 8.07
CA ASP A 287 -14.94 18.50 6.68
C ASP A 287 -16.02 17.51 6.21
N GLY A 288 -17.22 18.04 5.96
CA GLY A 288 -18.38 17.26 5.49
C GLY A 288 -18.33 16.87 4.01
N ALA A 289 -17.38 17.39 3.23
CA ALA A 289 -17.17 17.05 1.82
C ALA A 289 -16.13 15.94 1.65
N THR A 290 -15.11 15.88 2.52
CA THR A 290 -14.05 14.86 2.44
C THR A 290 -14.21 13.74 3.48
N GLY A 291 -15.05 13.94 4.50
CA GLY A 291 -15.18 12.99 5.60
C GLY A 291 -14.00 13.00 6.56
N ARG A 292 -13.08 13.96 6.42
CA ARG A 292 -11.95 14.17 7.31
C ARG A 292 -12.44 14.69 8.66
N GLY A 293 -11.88 14.15 9.73
CA GLY A 293 -12.18 14.56 11.09
C GLY A 293 -10.98 14.43 12.03
N ILE A 294 -11.19 14.88 13.27
CA ILE A 294 -10.20 14.81 14.34
C ILE A 294 -10.80 14.14 15.56
N LEU A 295 -10.00 13.39 16.29
CA LEU A 295 -10.37 12.73 17.54
C LEU A 295 -9.29 13.03 18.59
N ASN A 296 -9.72 13.52 19.74
CA ASN A 296 -8.86 13.74 20.90
C ASN A 296 -9.13 12.62 21.92
N MET A 297 -8.08 11.85 22.23
CA MET A 297 -8.12 10.78 23.21
C MET A 297 -7.11 11.05 24.32
N PRO A 298 -7.57 11.42 25.53
CA PRO A 298 -6.68 11.65 26.68
C PRO A 298 -6.65 10.45 27.64
N PRO A 299 -5.91 9.36 27.36
CA PRO A 299 -5.83 8.23 28.28
C PRO A 299 -4.86 8.51 29.44
N VAL A 300 -4.94 7.67 30.47
CA VAL A 300 -4.01 7.68 31.60
C VAL A 300 -3.23 6.37 31.57
N VAL A 301 -1.97 6.40 31.17
CA VAL A 301 -1.11 5.21 31.03
C VAL A 301 -0.17 5.13 32.24
N GLY A 302 -0.22 4.03 32.99
CA GLY A 302 0.63 3.85 34.18
C GLY A 302 0.43 4.93 35.27
N GLY A 303 -0.73 5.61 35.29
CA GLY A 303 -1.00 6.75 36.17
C GLY A 303 -0.56 8.12 35.64
N THR A 304 0.06 8.17 34.45
CA THR A 304 0.47 9.41 33.79
C THR A 304 -0.55 9.80 32.72
N PRO A 305 -1.18 10.98 32.81
CA PRO A 305 -2.01 11.51 31.73
C PRO A 305 -1.17 11.72 30.47
N ILE A 306 -1.62 11.17 29.36
CA ILE A 306 -1.12 11.49 28.03
C ILE A 306 -2.30 11.96 27.17
N ASN A 307 -1.99 12.62 26.06
CA ASN A 307 -2.97 13.00 25.06
C ASN A 307 -2.53 12.39 23.73
N LEU A 308 -3.48 11.79 23.01
CA LEU A 308 -3.29 11.25 21.68
C LEU A 308 -4.31 11.92 20.76
N ASP A 309 -3.83 12.76 19.86
CA ASP A 309 -4.65 13.38 18.84
C ASP A 309 -4.59 12.57 17.53
N PHE A 310 -5.75 12.18 17.02
CA PHE A 310 -5.89 11.45 15.77
C PHE A 310 -6.54 12.33 14.71
N VAL A 311 -6.09 12.17 13.47
CA VAL A 311 -6.88 12.48 12.28
C VAL A 311 -7.58 11.21 11.81
N PHE A 312 -8.80 11.33 11.33
CA PHE A 312 -9.55 10.19 10.78
C PHE A 312 -10.26 10.54 9.48
N TYR A 313 -10.53 9.51 8.67
CA TYR A 313 -11.35 9.59 7.47
C TYR A 313 -12.49 8.58 7.56
N VAL A 314 -13.72 9.04 7.34
CA VAL A 314 -14.92 8.21 7.38
C VAL A 314 -14.96 7.29 6.15
N VAL A 315 -15.09 5.97 6.39
CA VAL A 315 -15.37 4.98 5.34
C VAL A 315 -16.87 4.77 5.21
N ASN A 316 -17.55 4.61 6.34
CA ASN A 316 -19.00 4.59 6.43
C ASN A 316 -19.41 4.87 7.89
N ALA A 317 -20.72 4.89 8.17
CA ALA A 317 -21.24 5.18 9.50
C ALA A 317 -20.84 4.17 10.59
N GLY A 318 -20.18 3.06 10.25
CA GLY A 318 -19.65 2.09 11.19
C GLY A 318 -18.14 1.87 11.09
N LYS A 319 -17.41 2.65 10.28
CA LYS A 319 -15.96 2.47 10.08
C LYS A 319 -15.25 3.78 9.77
N VAL A 320 -14.15 4.02 10.50
CA VAL A 320 -13.19 5.10 10.20
C VAL A 320 -11.76 4.53 10.14
N PHE A 321 -10.95 5.07 9.22
CA PHE A 321 -9.49 4.95 9.29
C PHE A 321 -8.96 6.08 10.18
N ALA A 322 -7.98 5.79 11.04
CA ALA A 322 -7.41 6.77 11.96
C ALA A 322 -5.88 6.69 12.01
N MET A 323 -5.24 7.84 12.17
CA MET A 323 -3.80 7.98 12.33
C MET A 323 -3.51 9.02 13.41
N GLU A 324 -2.60 8.67 14.31
CA GLU A 324 -2.06 9.55 15.34
C GLU A 324 -1.24 10.68 14.70
N MET A 325 -1.43 11.90 15.18
CA MET A 325 -1.00 13.10 14.49
C MET A 325 -0.13 14.03 15.35
N ASP A 326 0.11 13.72 16.62
CA ASP A 326 1.04 14.46 17.45
C ASP A 326 2.48 14.26 16.96
N ALA A 327 3.37 15.11 17.45
CA ALA A 327 4.80 14.90 17.24
C ALA A 327 5.22 13.59 17.91
N LEU A 328 5.94 12.74 17.16
CA LEU A 328 6.36 11.43 17.64
C LEU A 328 7.23 11.57 18.89
N SER A 329 6.82 10.89 19.96
CA SER A 329 7.57 10.79 21.22
C SER A 329 7.36 9.41 21.85
N PRO A 330 8.05 9.06 22.94
CA PRO A 330 7.75 7.82 23.66
C PRO A 330 6.33 7.78 24.24
N ALA A 331 5.70 8.94 24.48
CA ALA A 331 4.34 9.06 25.00
C ALA A 331 3.27 9.19 23.90
N THR A 332 3.68 9.62 22.71
CA THR A 332 2.83 9.84 21.52
C THR A 332 3.43 9.07 20.34
N PRO A 333 3.32 7.72 20.34
CA PRO A 333 3.80 6.93 19.22
C PRO A 333 2.94 7.16 17.97
N LEU A 334 3.54 7.00 16.79
CA LEU A 334 2.77 7.01 15.55
C LEU A 334 1.94 5.73 15.46
N LEU A 335 0.63 5.87 15.67
CA LEU A 335 -0.33 4.78 15.62
C LEU A 335 -1.25 4.94 14.41
N THR A 336 -1.56 3.84 13.72
CA THR A 336 -2.54 3.82 12.63
C THR A 336 -3.45 2.61 12.76
N GLY A 337 -4.70 2.74 12.36
CA GLY A 337 -5.64 1.63 12.38
C GLY A 337 -7.07 2.05 12.09
N VAL A 338 -8.01 1.33 12.70
CA VAL A 338 -9.44 1.48 12.42
C VAL A 338 -10.26 1.49 13.71
N ALA A 339 -11.40 2.15 13.65
CA ALA A 339 -12.50 1.90 14.58
C ALA A 339 -13.69 1.31 13.81
N LEU A 340 -14.29 0.26 14.36
CA LEU A 340 -15.40 -0.50 13.82
C LEU A 340 -16.57 -0.46 14.80
N GLN A 341 -17.77 -0.15 14.31
CA GLN A 341 -18.98 -0.14 15.14
C GLN A 341 -19.27 -1.56 15.64
N GLN A 342 -19.48 -1.68 16.94
CA GLN A 342 -19.78 -2.96 17.57
C GLN A 342 -21.19 -3.42 17.18
N GLN A 343 -21.30 -4.66 16.73
CA GLN A 343 -22.51 -5.38 16.40
C GLN A 343 -23.02 -6.08 17.67
N THR A 344 -23.47 -5.30 18.65
CA THR A 344 -23.95 -5.82 19.94
C THR A 344 -25.37 -6.40 19.84
N PRO A 345 -25.67 -7.51 20.53
CA PRO A 345 -27.05 -7.89 20.82
C PRO A 345 -27.71 -6.80 21.68
N ALA A 346 -28.70 -6.11 21.10
CA ALA A 346 -29.24 -4.82 21.58
C ALA A 346 -29.77 -4.76 23.04
N ILE A 347 -29.95 -5.90 23.71
CA ILE A 347 -30.59 -5.96 25.04
C ILE A 347 -29.61 -6.37 26.15
N VAL A 348 -28.63 -7.24 25.87
CA VAL A 348 -27.77 -7.86 26.90
C VAL A 348 -26.31 -7.43 26.76
N GLY A 349 -25.95 -6.78 25.65
CA GLY A 349 -24.56 -6.54 25.27
C GLY A 349 -23.84 -7.85 24.91
N PHE A 350 -22.51 -7.82 24.93
CA PHE A 350 -21.72 -9.02 24.71
C PHE A 350 -21.75 -9.95 25.95
N THR A 351 -21.70 -11.24 25.71
CA THR A 351 -21.56 -12.28 26.74
C THR A 351 -20.57 -13.36 26.28
N ASN A 352 -20.28 -14.36 27.10
CA ASN A 352 -19.45 -15.49 26.66
C ASN A 352 -20.01 -16.17 25.38
N ALA A 353 -21.33 -16.14 25.17
CA ALA A 353 -21.95 -16.68 23.96
C ALA A 353 -21.53 -15.96 22.67
N SER A 354 -20.91 -14.77 22.77
CA SER A 354 -20.37 -14.03 21.63
C SER A 354 -19.12 -14.70 21.03
N LEU A 355 -18.44 -15.56 21.81
CA LEU A 355 -17.37 -16.42 21.32
C LEU A 355 -17.84 -17.87 21.34
N ASN A 356 -18.28 -18.38 20.19
CA ASN A 356 -18.78 -19.74 20.03
C ASN A 356 -18.39 -20.28 18.65
N GLY A 357 -17.56 -21.32 18.61
CA GLY A 357 -16.97 -21.86 17.39
C GLY A 357 -15.59 -21.27 17.10
N GLY A 358 -15.17 -21.41 15.84
CA GLY A 358 -13.84 -21.02 15.37
C GLY A 358 -13.70 -19.51 15.11
N MET A 359 -12.58 -18.95 15.54
CA MET A 359 -12.10 -17.61 15.21
C MET A 359 -10.64 -17.74 14.77
N VAL A 360 -10.35 -17.32 13.54
CA VAL A 360 -8.96 -17.23 13.07
C VAL A 360 -8.41 -15.88 13.47
N MET A 361 -7.38 -15.89 14.30
CA MET A 361 -6.67 -14.72 14.76
C MET A 361 -5.39 -14.55 13.95
N TYR A 362 -5.07 -13.33 13.55
CA TYR A 362 -3.85 -13.02 12.82
C TYR A 362 -3.38 -11.59 13.12
N GLY A 363 -2.07 -11.40 13.16
CA GLY A 363 -1.47 -10.14 13.57
C GLY A 363 0.03 -10.11 13.34
N SER A 364 0.65 -9.08 13.90
CA SER A 364 2.10 -8.97 13.94
C SER A 364 2.57 -8.29 15.23
N GLY A 365 3.67 -8.80 15.77
CA GLY A 365 4.52 -8.09 16.73
C GLY A 365 5.80 -7.55 16.07
N GLY A 366 6.59 -6.79 16.82
CA GLY A 366 7.93 -6.34 16.40
C GLY A 366 8.98 -6.72 17.44
N THR A 367 10.03 -7.43 17.01
CA THR A 367 11.20 -7.66 17.88
C THR A 367 12.19 -6.54 17.65
N GLY A 368 12.56 -5.79 18.70
CA GLY A 368 13.47 -4.64 18.57
C GLY A 368 14.80 -5.00 17.87
N GLY A 369 15.38 -4.05 17.14
CA GLY A 369 16.64 -4.25 16.40
C GLY A 369 16.47 -4.88 15.01
N THR A 370 17.36 -5.81 14.63
CA THR A 370 17.34 -6.50 13.32
C THR A 370 16.35 -7.66 13.24
N GLY A 371 15.50 -7.85 14.25
CA GLY A 371 14.70 -9.07 14.44
C GLY A 371 13.49 -9.23 13.50
N GLY A 372 13.15 -8.18 12.74
CA GLY A 372 12.10 -8.21 11.72
C GLY A 372 10.68 -8.41 12.29
N PRO A 373 9.67 -8.44 11.40
CA PRO A 373 8.28 -8.74 11.73
C PRO A 373 8.14 -10.08 12.42
N GLY A 374 7.30 -10.09 13.45
CA GLY A 374 6.80 -11.31 14.05
C GLY A 374 5.38 -11.59 13.58
N PRO A 375 5.15 -12.16 12.38
CA PRO A 375 3.82 -12.60 12.01
C PRO A 375 3.36 -13.64 13.03
N GLU A 376 2.10 -13.55 13.38
CA GLU A 376 1.48 -14.40 14.38
C GLU A 376 0.03 -14.65 14.00
N GLY A 377 -0.47 -15.81 14.38
CA GLY A 377 -1.84 -16.16 14.14
C GLY A 377 -2.17 -17.55 14.64
N GLY A 378 -3.45 -17.87 14.63
CA GLY A 378 -3.93 -19.09 15.23
C GLY A 378 -5.41 -19.31 15.02
N LEU A 379 -5.84 -20.50 15.40
CA LEU A 379 -7.26 -20.84 15.51
C LEU A 379 -7.64 -20.90 16.99
N LEU A 380 -8.60 -20.07 17.38
CA LEU A 380 -9.28 -20.13 18.67
C LEU A 380 -10.63 -20.80 18.44
N THR A 381 -10.95 -21.84 19.21
CA THR A 381 -12.27 -22.49 19.21
C THR A 381 -12.91 -22.34 20.57
N ALA A 382 -13.96 -21.52 20.68
CA ALA A 382 -14.66 -21.23 21.93
C ALA A 382 -15.98 -22.00 22.05
N ASP A 383 -16.42 -22.26 23.28
CA ASP A 383 -17.62 -23.05 23.58
C ASP A 383 -18.90 -22.22 23.83
N GLY A 384 -18.83 -20.89 23.82
CA GLY A 384 -19.93 -20.00 24.20
C GLY A 384 -20.20 -19.84 25.71
N ILE A 385 -19.51 -20.55 26.59
CA ILE A 385 -19.75 -20.52 28.05
C ILE A 385 -18.50 -20.21 28.89
N GLY A 386 -17.30 -20.21 28.31
CA GLY A 386 -16.08 -19.70 28.93
C GLY A 386 -14.84 -20.58 28.78
N MET A 387 -14.92 -21.69 28.04
CA MET A 387 -13.78 -22.55 27.71
C MET A 387 -13.41 -22.44 26.24
N LEU A 388 -12.12 -22.56 25.95
CA LEU A 388 -11.63 -22.52 24.58
C LEU A 388 -10.48 -23.50 24.36
N GLN A 389 -10.21 -23.78 23.10
CA GLN A 389 -8.97 -24.36 22.61
C GLN A 389 -8.28 -23.34 21.74
N VAL A 390 -6.95 -23.29 21.83
CA VAL A 390 -6.14 -22.47 20.93
C VAL A 390 -5.11 -23.32 20.23
N ASP A 391 -4.76 -22.92 19.02
CA ASP A 391 -3.57 -23.36 18.28
C ASP A 391 -2.94 -22.12 17.64
N PHE A 392 -1.90 -21.59 18.27
CA PHE A 392 -1.18 -20.40 17.82
C PHE A 392 0.22 -20.73 17.34
N ASN A 393 0.62 -19.99 16.32
CA ASN A 393 1.97 -20.01 15.77
C ASN A 393 2.41 -18.57 15.53
N GLY A 394 3.66 -18.27 15.82
CA GLY A 394 4.21 -16.93 15.64
C GLY A 394 5.64 -16.83 16.12
N VAL A 395 6.22 -15.66 15.91
CA VAL A 395 7.60 -15.38 16.33
C VAL A 395 7.67 -14.95 17.79
N CYS A 396 6.71 -14.12 18.21
CA CYS A 396 6.66 -13.53 19.54
C CYS A 396 5.90 -14.38 20.55
N TRP A 397 5.05 -15.29 20.04
CA TRP A 397 4.37 -16.31 20.82
C TRP A 397 4.96 -17.68 20.46
N ALA A 398 5.53 -18.39 21.44
CA ALA A 398 6.02 -19.75 21.23
C ALA A 398 4.92 -20.67 20.72
N GLU A 399 5.17 -21.38 19.61
CA GLU A 399 4.20 -22.33 19.02
C GLU A 399 3.56 -23.20 20.10
N GLY A 400 2.23 -23.20 20.14
CA GLY A 400 1.53 -23.81 21.25
C GLY A 400 0.04 -23.96 21.01
N GLY A 401 -0.44 -25.17 21.25
CA GLY A 401 -1.86 -25.46 21.38
C GLY A 401 -2.22 -25.75 22.84
N GLY A 402 -3.44 -25.42 23.25
CA GLY A 402 -3.88 -25.75 24.59
C GLY A 402 -5.30 -25.35 24.91
N SER A 403 -5.84 -25.99 25.95
CA SER A 403 -7.08 -25.58 26.58
C SER A 403 -6.87 -24.28 27.35
N GLY A 404 -7.91 -23.45 27.34
CA GLY A 404 -7.91 -22.19 28.06
C GLY A 404 -9.32 -21.78 28.46
N THR A 405 -9.41 -20.59 29.03
CA THR A 405 -10.66 -19.94 29.39
C THR A 405 -10.74 -18.56 28.77
N TYR A 406 -11.96 -18.05 28.67
CA TYR A 406 -12.19 -16.65 28.35
C TYR A 406 -13.37 -16.09 29.14
N THR A 407 -13.37 -14.78 29.31
CA THR A 407 -14.51 -14.04 29.86
C THR A 407 -14.78 -12.82 29.02
N VAL A 408 -16.03 -12.64 28.61
CA VAL A 408 -16.50 -11.51 27.81
C VAL A 408 -17.32 -10.57 28.70
N ALA A 409 -16.89 -9.32 28.82
CA ALA A 409 -17.66 -8.27 29.47
C ALA A 409 -18.76 -7.73 28.53
N SER A 410 -19.81 -7.12 29.09
CA SER A 410 -20.94 -6.57 28.33
C SER A 410 -20.55 -5.52 27.28
N ASN A 411 -19.43 -4.85 27.49
CA ASN A 411 -18.84 -3.85 26.59
C ASN A 411 -17.92 -4.46 25.51
N GLY A 412 -17.84 -5.79 25.44
CA GLY A 412 -17.04 -6.53 24.45
C GLY A 412 -15.57 -6.72 24.81
N ARG A 413 -15.08 -6.13 25.91
CA ARG A 413 -13.71 -6.45 26.37
C ARG A 413 -13.67 -7.89 26.84
N THR A 414 -12.74 -8.65 26.28
CA THR A 414 -12.58 -10.08 26.50
C THR A 414 -11.20 -10.37 27.06
N ALA A 415 -11.13 -11.15 28.13
CA ALA A 415 -9.88 -11.70 28.65
C ALA A 415 -9.75 -13.15 28.16
N ILE A 416 -8.69 -13.45 27.41
CA ILE A 416 -8.36 -14.79 26.90
C ILE A 416 -7.16 -15.33 27.69
N ARG A 417 -7.26 -16.54 28.22
CA ARG A 417 -6.19 -17.21 28.99
C ARG A 417 -5.98 -18.63 28.48
N ALA A 418 -4.83 -18.92 27.86
CA ALA A 418 -4.53 -20.23 27.34
C ALA A 418 -3.03 -20.51 27.37
N GLY A 419 -2.62 -21.76 27.65
CA GLY A 419 -1.21 -22.16 27.62
C GLY A 419 -0.29 -21.36 28.56
N GLY A 420 -0.82 -20.76 29.63
CA GLY A 420 -0.10 -19.85 30.52
C GLY A 420 0.01 -18.40 30.03
N GLY A 421 -0.44 -18.10 28.81
CA GLY A 421 -0.51 -16.76 28.23
C GLY A 421 -1.81 -16.01 28.52
N TYR A 422 -1.81 -14.71 28.23
CA TYR A 422 -2.95 -13.82 28.31
C TYR A 422 -3.04 -12.97 27.04
N ALA A 423 -4.26 -12.76 26.54
CA ALA A 423 -4.55 -11.73 25.55
C ALA A 423 -5.78 -10.94 25.99
N ALA A 424 -5.76 -9.63 25.76
CA ALA A 424 -6.95 -8.80 25.80
C ALA A 424 -7.54 -8.70 24.40
N ALA A 425 -8.86 -8.76 24.27
CA ALA A 425 -9.54 -8.59 23.01
C ALA A 425 -10.76 -7.66 23.15
N TYR A 426 -11.15 -7.02 22.06
CA TYR A 426 -12.27 -6.09 22.00
C TYR A 426 -13.18 -6.50 20.84
N LEU A 427 -14.35 -7.06 21.18
CA LEU A 427 -15.27 -7.61 20.19
C LEU A 427 -15.86 -6.52 19.30
N VAL A 428 -15.80 -6.74 17.99
CA VAL A 428 -16.59 -6.02 16.99
C VAL A 428 -17.92 -6.75 16.79
N GLY A 429 -17.90 -8.07 16.71
CA GLY A 429 -19.06 -8.93 16.52
C GLY A 429 -18.85 -10.31 17.15
N SER A 430 -19.70 -11.28 16.81
CA SER A 430 -19.50 -12.66 17.25
C SER A 430 -18.27 -13.28 16.58
N ASN A 431 -17.35 -13.84 17.38
CA ASN A 431 -16.05 -14.34 16.91
C ASN A 431 -15.25 -13.33 16.07
N GLU A 432 -15.43 -12.03 16.31
CA GLU A 432 -14.75 -10.97 15.57
C GLU A 432 -14.21 -9.93 16.54
N ALA A 433 -12.89 -9.70 16.58
CA ALA A 433 -12.26 -8.89 17.62
C ALA A 433 -10.89 -8.33 17.26
N PHE A 434 -10.56 -7.13 17.76
CA PHE A 434 -9.16 -6.72 17.91
C PHE A 434 -8.54 -7.45 19.09
N PHE A 435 -7.26 -7.83 19.00
CA PHE A 435 -6.54 -8.42 20.13
C PHE A 435 -5.18 -7.77 20.34
N ILE A 436 -4.72 -7.79 21.60
CA ILE A 436 -3.44 -7.26 22.04
C ILE A 436 -2.86 -8.10 23.19
N LEU A 437 -1.55 -8.27 23.19
CA LEU A 437 -0.84 -9.12 24.14
C LEU A 437 0.07 -8.31 25.08
N PRO A 438 0.30 -8.79 26.31
CA PRO A 438 1.26 -8.25 27.25
C PRO A 438 2.66 -8.86 27.03
N ASP A 439 3.18 -8.82 25.81
CA ASP A 439 4.48 -9.37 25.45
C ASP A 439 5.51 -8.28 25.13
N SER A 440 6.78 -8.66 24.98
CA SER A 440 7.86 -7.72 24.61
C SER A 440 7.79 -7.25 23.16
N CYS A 441 6.91 -7.84 22.34
CA CYS A 441 6.80 -7.54 20.91
C CYS A 441 5.71 -6.52 20.57
N ALA A 442 4.86 -6.14 21.54
CA ALA A 442 3.65 -5.38 21.28
C ALA A 442 2.76 -6.03 20.20
N SER A 443 2.60 -7.34 20.32
CA SER A 443 1.80 -8.17 19.43
C SER A 443 0.33 -7.74 19.41
N PHE A 444 -0.18 -7.55 18.20
CA PHE A 444 -1.49 -6.96 17.92
C PHE A 444 -2.05 -7.48 16.60
N GLY A 445 -3.36 -7.68 16.55
CA GLY A 445 -4.02 -8.13 15.34
C GLY A 445 -5.54 -8.13 15.41
N PHE A 446 -6.13 -8.92 14.51
CA PHE A 446 -7.56 -9.07 14.36
C PHE A 446 -7.95 -10.55 14.31
N GLY A 447 -9.12 -10.86 14.87
CA GLY A 447 -9.77 -12.15 14.79
C GLY A 447 -11.02 -12.06 13.94
N GLU A 448 -11.19 -13.01 13.03
CA GLU A 448 -12.37 -13.13 12.18
C GLU A 448 -13.08 -14.47 12.41
N PRO A 449 -14.41 -14.52 12.28
CA PRO A 449 -15.18 -15.75 12.42
C PRO A 449 -14.73 -16.75 11.36
N GLN A 450 -14.36 -17.95 11.79
CA GLN A 450 -14.06 -19.03 10.86
C GLN A 450 -15.37 -19.58 10.28
N ALA A 451 -15.40 -19.77 8.96
CA ALA A 451 -16.51 -20.42 8.28
C ALA A 451 -16.74 -21.83 8.87
N PRO A 452 -18.00 -22.23 9.11
CA PRO A 452 -18.29 -23.52 9.70
C PRO A 452 -18.00 -24.67 8.72
N GLY A 453 -17.77 -25.86 9.27
CA GLY A 453 -17.66 -27.10 8.50
C GLY A 453 -16.22 -27.54 8.24
N THR A 454 -16.10 -28.54 7.35
CA THR A 454 -14.83 -29.16 6.96
C THR A 454 -14.07 -28.24 6.02
N ILE A 455 -12.91 -27.74 6.44
CA ILE A 455 -12.06 -26.87 5.62
C ILE A 455 -10.81 -27.65 5.17
N THR A 456 -10.67 -27.81 3.85
CA THR A 456 -9.56 -28.50 3.17
C THR A 456 -9.08 -27.68 1.98
N ASN A 457 -8.16 -28.19 1.16
CA ASN A 457 -7.65 -27.48 -0.02
C ASN A 457 -8.76 -26.95 -0.94
N SER A 458 -9.81 -27.75 -1.17
CA SER A 458 -10.91 -27.36 -2.06
C SER A 458 -11.71 -26.16 -1.56
N ALA A 459 -11.67 -25.87 -0.25
CA ALA A 459 -12.41 -24.75 0.33
C ALA A 459 -11.85 -23.39 -0.11
N ILE A 460 -10.56 -23.33 -0.48
CA ILE A 460 -9.90 -22.07 -0.90
C ILE A 460 -9.63 -22.03 -2.41
N ALA A 461 -10.35 -22.81 -3.22
CA ALA A 461 -10.20 -22.75 -4.66
C ALA A 461 -10.73 -21.42 -5.23
N GLY A 462 -9.92 -20.80 -6.11
CA GLY A 462 -10.28 -19.61 -6.89
C GLY A 462 -9.27 -18.48 -6.82
N ASN A 463 -9.70 -17.30 -7.26
CA ASN A 463 -8.85 -16.12 -7.41
C ASN A 463 -8.89 -15.24 -6.16
N TYR A 464 -7.78 -14.62 -5.82
CA TYR A 464 -7.60 -13.76 -4.65
C TYR A 464 -6.71 -12.57 -4.99
N ALA A 465 -7.04 -11.41 -4.42
CA ALA A 465 -6.06 -10.36 -4.21
C ALA A 465 -5.17 -10.77 -3.03
N GLY A 466 -3.87 -10.90 -3.28
CA GLY A 466 -2.87 -11.19 -2.26
C GLY A 466 -2.16 -9.91 -1.82
N SER A 467 -1.81 -9.81 -0.54
CA SER A 467 -1.00 -8.70 -0.03
C SER A 467 -0.19 -9.05 1.21
N THR A 468 0.91 -8.33 1.43
CA THR A 468 1.62 -8.32 2.71
C THR A 468 0.95 -7.36 3.69
N ALA A 469 0.53 -7.87 4.85
CA ALA A 469 -0.01 -7.05 5.93
C ALA A 469 1.09 -6.27 6.66
N ILE A 470 0.71 -5.10 7.19
CA ILE A 470 1.46 -4.14 8.03
C ILE A 470 2.95 -4.49 8.18
N PRO A 471 3.84 -3.94 7.32
CA PRO A 471 5.27 -4.14 7.49
C PRO A 471 5.71 -3.51 8.81
N THR A 472 6.67 -4.16 9.46
CA THR A 472 7.23 -3.69 10.74
C THR A 472 8.70 -3.34 10.63
N ASN A 473 9.30 -3.60 9.46
CA ASN A 473 10.67 -3.31 9.16
C ASN A 473 10.82 -2.84 7.71
N VAL A 474 11.77 -1.93 7.47
CA VAL A 474 12.08 -1.41 6.12
C VAL A 474 12.61 -2.49 5.17
N ARG A 475 13.13 -3.61 5.71
CA ARG A 475 13.63 -4.74 4.94
C ARG A 475 12.52 -5.71 4.54
N ASP A 476 11.30 -5.50 5.03
CA ASP A 476 10.14 -6.30 4.66
C ASP A 476 9.88 -6.13 3.16
N VAL A 477 9.89 -7.25 2.45
CA VAL A 477 9.47 -7.32 1.06
C VAL A 477 7.95 -7.37 1.11
N ILE A 478 7.35 -6.29 0.64
CA ILE A 478 5.90 -6.12 0.62
C ILE A 478 5.40 -6.39 -0.79
N PHE A 479 4.24 -6.99 -0.92
CA PHE A 479 3.62 -7.16 -2.23
C PHE A 479 2.12 -6.86 -2.24
N SER A 480 1.63 -6.62 -3.45
CA SER A 480 0.22 -6.74 -3.82
C SER A 480 0.13 -7.53 -5.12
N GLY A 481 -0.83 -8.45 -5.27
CA GLY A 481 -0.94 -9.26 -6.49
C GLY A 481 -2.28 -9.95 -6.68
N GLU A 482 -2.44 -10.62 -7.81
CA GLU A 482 -3.57 -11.50 -8.11
C GLU A 482 -3.06 -12.95 -8.16
N PHE A 483 -3.73 -13.83 -7.42
CA PHE A 483 -3.34 -15.23 -7.25
C PHE A 483 -4.52 -16.16 -7.46
N THR A 484 -4.24 -17.35 -8.00
CA THR A 484 -5.22 -18.42 -8.16
C THR A 484 -4.77 -19.65 -7.37
N ALA A 485 -5.61 -20.10 -6.45
CA ALA A 485 -5.45 -21.36 -5.73
C ALA A 485 -6.29 -22.46 -6.40
N ASP A 486 -5.67 -23.61 -6.70
CA ASP A 486 -6.29 -24.67 -7.50
C ASP A 486 -7.21 -25.63 -6.70
N GLY A 487 -7.09 -25.64 -5.37
CA GLY A 487 -7.83 -26.53 -4.49
C GLY A 487 -7.44 -28.01 -4.58
N ALA A 488 -6.35 -28.36 -5.25
CA ALA A 488 -5.94 -29.76 -5.47
C ALA A 488 -5.53 -30.43 -4.15
N SER A 489 -5.67 -31.76 -4.06
CA SER A 489 -5.37 -32.57 -2.87
C SER A 489 -4.40 -33.70 -3.23
N PRO A 490 -3.44 -34.10 -2.35
CA PRO A 490 -3.24 -33.62 -0.98
C PRO A 490 -2.52 -32.27 -0.88
N THR A 491 -1.93 -31.80 -1.99
CA THR A 491 -1.19 -30.54 -2.09
C THR A 491 -1.80 -29.72 -3.21
N GLY A 492 -2.22 -28.51 -2.89
CA GLY A 492 -2.72 -27.52 -3.84
C GLY A 492 -1.60 -26.58 -4.30
N ASN A 493 -1.75 -26.01 -5.48
CA ASN A 493 -0.89 -24.96 -6.00
C ASN A 493 -1.58 -23.61 -5.86
N ILE A 494 -0.79 -22.59 -5.57
CA ILE A 494 -1.19 -21.19 -5.73
C ILE A 494 -0.17 -20.49 -6.63
N SER A 495 -0.68 -19.88 -7.69
CA SER A 495 0.13 -19.21 -8.71
C SER A 495 -0.47 -17.86 -9.02
N GLY A 496 0.37 -16.86 -9.26
CA GLY A 496 -0.10 -15.51 -9.47
C GLY A 496 0.96 -14.59 -10.02
N ILE A 497 0.58 -13.33 -10.20
CA ILE A 497 1.49 -12.25 -10.52
C ILE A 497 1.40 -11.22 -9.41
N GLU A 498 2.55 -10.80 -8.90
CA GLU A 498 2.69 -9.83 -7.83
C GLU A 498 3.52 -8.62 -8.24
N ASP A 499 3.26 -7.51 -7.57
CA ASP A 499 4.04 -6.30 -7.63
C ASP A 499 4.66 -6.09 -6.24
N ILE A 500 5.98 -5.92 -6.22
CA ILE A 500 6.81 -5.92 -5.02
C ILE A 500 7.28 -4.50 -4.75
N GLY A 501 7.09 -4.04 -3.51
CA GLY A 501 7.73 -2.85 -2.94
C GLY A 501 8.96 -3.24 -2.12
N SER A 502 10.04 -2.45 -2.24
CA SER A 502 11.27 -2.67 -1.48
C SER A 502 12.12 -1.41 -1.39
N ALA A 503 12.92 -1.30 -0.33
CA ALA A 503 13.83 -0.17 -0.09
C ALA A 503 14.89 0.04 -1.19
N ILE A 504 15.14 -0.98 -2.03
CA ILE A 504 16.11 -0.95 -3.12
C ILE A 504 15.48 -0.78 -4.51
N GLY A 505 14.16 -0.62 -4.59
CA GLY A 505 13.42 -0.55 -5.86
C GLY A 505 12.26 -1.54 -5.92
N GLY A 506 11.11 -1.07 -6.41
CA GLY A 506 9.97 -1.92 -6.71
C GLY A 506 10.18 -2.80 -7.95
N SER A 507 9.49 -3.94 -8.00
CA SER A 507 9.47 -4.85 -9.16
C SER A 507 8.02 -5.16 -9.54
N LEU A 508 7.66 -4.93 -10.79
CA LEU A 508 6.28 -5.14 -11.27
C LEU A 508 6.16 -6.42 -12.09
N GLY A 509 5.02 -7.11 -11.94
CA GLY A 509 4.69 -8.26 -12.76
C GLY A 509 5.54 -9.50 -12.47
N VAL A 510 5.95 -9.69 -11.22
CA VAL A 510 6.75 -10.83 -10.79
C VAL A 510 5.87 -12.08 -10.70
N VAL A 511 6.32 -13.17 -11.30
CA VAL A 511 5.61 -14.45 -11.21
C VAL A 511 5.86 -15.06 -9.83
N ALA A 512 4.79 -15.36 -9.11
CA ALA A 512 4.84 -15.96 -7.78
C ALA A 512 4.16 -17.33 -7.80
N ASN A 513 4.82 -18.34 -7.20
CA ASN A 513 4.29 -19.69 -7.09
C ASN A 513 4.61 -20.27 -5.70
N ALA A 514 3.61 -20.89 -5.09
CA ALA A 514 3.75 -21.65 -3.86
C ALA A 514 2.85 -22.89 -3.91
N THR A 515 3.02 -23.77 -2.93
CA THR A 515 2.09 -24.89 -2.72
C THR A 515 1.60 -24.89 -1.28
N TYR A 516 0.44 -25.47 -1.06
CA TYR A 516 -0.18 -25.53 0.26
C TYR A 516 -0.81 -26.88 0.53
N SER A 517 -0.94 -27.23 1.80
CA SER A 517 -1.70 -28.40 2.24
C SER A 517 -2.47 -28.07 3.52
N ILE A 518 -3.78 -27.90 3.38
CA ILE A 518 -4.73 -27.70 4.47
C ILE A 518 -5.17 -29.07 4.96
N SER A 519 -4.79 -29.35 6.20
CA SER A 519 -4.52 -30.71 6.65
C SER A 519 -5.77 -31.58 6.78
N SER A 520 -5.61 -32.80 6.25
CA SER A 520 -6.26 -34.01 6.75
C SER A 520 -5.27 -34.65 7.74
N PRO A 521 -5.68 -35.14 8.93
CA PRO A 521 -7.06 -35.42 9.33
C PRO A 521 -7.79 -34.28 10.05
N SER A 522 -7.10 -33.22 10.49
CA SER A 522 -7.72 -32.08 11.17
C SER A 522 -8.28 -31.09 10.15
N VAL A 523 -9.50 -31.34 9.68
CA VAL A 523 -10.26 -30.51 8.72
C VAL A 523 -10.69 -29.14 9.27
N ASN A 524 -9.83 -28.53 10.09
CA ASN A 524 -10.06 -27.31 10.86
C ASN A 524 -9.53 -26.04 10.17
N GLY A 525 -9.11 -26.14 8.91
CA GLY A 525 -8.62 -24.99 8.14
C GLY A 525 -7.17 -24.56 8.46
N LYS A 526 -6.43 -25.32 9.29
CA LYS A 526 -4.98 -25.13 9.46
C LYS A 526 -4.21 -25.97 8.43
N GLY A 527 -3.17 -25.38 7.85
CA GLY A 527 -2.35 -26.04 6.85
C GLY A 527 -0.89 -25.59 6.85
N SER A 528 -0.11 -26.22 5.96
CA SER A 528 1.28 -25.88 5.69
C SER A 528 1.39 -25.12 4.36
N TRP A 529 2.32 -24.17 4.34
CA TRP A 529 2.67 -23.38 3.15
C TRP A 529 4.11 -23.68 2.74
N TYR A 530 4.33 -23.88 1.44
CA TYR A 530 5.62 -24.27 0.90
C TYR A 530 6.06 -23.35 -0.24
N VAL A 531 7.33 -22.95 -0.18
CA VAL A 531 8.01 -22.18 -1.23
C VAL A 531 9.16 -23.03 -1.76
N ASN A 532 9.22 -23.24 -3.08
CA ASN A 532 10.22 -24.10 -3.73
C ASN A 532 10.34 -25.51 -3.11
N GLY A 533 9.21 -26.06 -2.62
CA GLY A 533 9.15 -27.39 -2.00
C GLY A 533 9.60 -27.44 -0.53
N TYR A 534 10.03 -26.32 0.06
CA TYR A 534 10.38 -26.25 1.48
C TYR A 534 9.25 -25.66 2.31
N LEU A 535 9.04 -26.18 3.52
CA LEU A 535 8.08 -25.61 4.48
C LEU A 535 8.50 -24.19 4.84
N ALA A 536 7.68 -23.22 4.46
CA ALA A 536 7.95 -21.80 4.58
C ALA A 536 7.01 -21.11 5.59
N GLY A 537 5.82 -21.67 5.81
CA GLY A 537 4.83 -21.05 6.69
C GLY A 537 3.62 -21.92 7.01
N ILE A 538 2.65 -21.29 7.66
CA ILE A 538 1.42 -21.91 8.13
C ILE A 538 0.23 -21.16 7.54
N VAL A 539 -0.75 -21.91 7.05
CA VAL A 539 -1.99 -21.38 6.48
C VAL A 539 -3.10 -21.48 7.52
N TYR A 540 -3.88 -20.41 7.67
CA TYR A 540 -5.15 -20.43 8.39
C TYR A 540 -6.27 -19.90 7.49
N VAL A 541 -7.29 -20.73 7.28
CA VAL A 541 -8.44 -20.38 6.47
C VAL A 541 -9.52 -19.78 7.35
N ILE A 542 -9.89 -18.53 7.06
CA ILE A 542 -11.01 -17.81 7.68
C ILE A 542 -12.30 -18.24 6.99
N SER A 543 -12.35 -18.18 5.66
CA SER A 543 -13.51 -18.55 4.87
C SER A 543 -13.10 -18.97 3.45
N PRO A 544 -14.02 -19.48 2.61
CA PRO A 544 -13.72 -19.71 1.20
C PRO A 544 -13.30 -18.47 0.42
N SER A 545 -13.53 -17.26 0.94
CA SER A 545 -13.11 -16.01 0.30
C SER A 545 -11.90 -15.36 0.97
N LYS A 546 -11.38 -15.91 2.08
CA LYS A 546 -10.28 -15.31 2.81
C LYS A 546 -9.44 -16.31 3.59
N PHE A 547 -8.13 -16.22 3.44
CA PHE A 547 -7.18 -16.96 4.27
C PHE A 547 -5.91 -16.14 4.49
N VAL A 548 -5.17 -16.52 5.53
CA VAL A 548 -3.91 -15.87 5.89
C VAL A 548 -2.77 -16.89 5.89
N VAL A 549 -1.57 -16.40 5.60
CA VAL A 549 -0.33 -17.19 5.67
C VAL A 549 0.63 -16.50 6.62
N LEU A 550 1.03 -17.22 7.66
CA LEU A 550 2.15 -16.84 8.51
C LEU A 550 3.42 -17.34 7.83
N LEU A 551 4.07 -16.48 7.06
CA LEU A 551 5.35 -16.81 6.43
C LEU A 551 6.44 -16.68 7.48
N LEU A 552 7.02 -17.81 7.90
CA LEU A 552 8.02 -17.88 8.98
C LEU A 552 9.46 -17.94 8.45
N TRP A 553 9.62 -18.37 7.20
CA TRP A 553 10.88 -18.42 6.47
C TRP A 553 10.64 -18.43 4.96
N ASP A 554 11.50 -17.73 4.20
CA ASP A 554 11.51 -17.77 2.74
C ASP A 554 12.93 -18.15 2.24
N PRO A 555 13.09 -19.26 1.49
CA PRO A 555 14.38 -19.64 0.91
C PRO A 555 14.85 -18.74 -0.24
N SER A 556 13.96 -17.94 -0.84
CA SER A 556 14.22 -17.13 -2.04
C SER A 556 14.59 -15.68 -1.76
N ALA A 557 14.25 -15.16 -0.57
CA ALA A 557 14.67 -13.86 -0.06
C ALA A 557 15.32 -14.06 1.31
N SER A 558 16.58 -13.62 1.49
CA SER A 558 17.46 -14.03 2.60
C SER A 558 17.02 -13.64 4.01
N THR A 559 15.89 -12.99 4.19
CA THR A 559 15.16 -12.80 5.45
C THR A 559 13.85 -12.15 5.04
N ASN A 560 12.69 -12.77 5.23
CA ASN A 560 11.46 -12.02 5.54
C ASN A 560 10.38 -12.94 6.06
N ARG A 561 10.06 -12.74 7.33
CA ARG A 561 8.81 -13.22 7.90
C ARG A 561 7.74 -12.23 7.50
N SER A 562 6.54 -12.68 7.23
CA SER A 562 5.46 -11.77 6.83
C SER A 562 4.11 -12.41 7.10
N LEU A 563 3.12 -11.57 7.34
CA LEU A 563 1.73 -11.98 7.37
C LEU A 563 1.16 -11.69 5.98
N LEU A 564 0.78 -12.74 5.25
CA LEU A 564 0.16 -12.62 3.94
C LEU A 564 -1.35 -12.77 4.09
N ILE A 565 -2.11 -11.94 3.39
CA ILE A 565 -3.56 -12.00 3.35
C ILE A 565 -3.98 -12.21 1.89
N PHE A 566 -4.80 -13.24 1.67
CA PHE A 566 -5.44 -13.53 0.40
C PHE A 566 -6.94 -13.38 0.57
N GLU A 567 -7.52 -12.42 -0.14
CA GLU A 567 -8.93 -12.04 -0.01
C GLU A 567 -9.51 -11.75 -1.40
N ARG A 568 -10.77 -12.14 -1.62
CA ARG A 568 -11.46 -11.91 -2.89
C ARG A 568 -12.78 -11.20 -2.71
#